data_AF-X1PGK5-F1
#
_entry.id   AF-X1PGK5-F1
#
_cell.length_a   1.000
_cell.length_b   1.000
_cell.length_c   1.000
_cell.angle_alpha   90.00
_cell.angle_beta   90.00
_cell.angle_gamma   90.00
#
_symmetry.space_group_name_H-M   'P 1'
#
loop_
_entity.id
_entity.type
_entity.pdbx_description
1 polymer ?
#
loop_
_entity_poly.entity_id
_entity_poly.type
_entity_poly.pdbx_seq_one_letter_code
_entity_poly.pdbx_strand_id
1 'polypeptide(L)'
;HEPVGTLDLFRLIGARYPVYVADRIHQVALRAGVFIPSEGPLFTRPELDRLMAGGLPDVVFTCVPTVNKAVLASVAGVAAAATALGDHLSTFLVATGAVNQQLRGFGVRTVGVSHGTVNGCLTEHGVPMAGFDHEFTIGALFAAQCDAFMLGHIHRCQQWEREGRVVAYPGSIGRFHYGEEGEKSYLQWSVAPGNAVATPVVTPARETVCIDFNGPPDMDQLALAAATADDKFFRIRWTIDEEHRQLVDRDAICALFGA
;
A
#
# COMPACT_ATOMS: atom_id res chain seq x y z
N HIS A 1 8.13 12.18 -4.07
CA HIS A 1 8.33 11.13 -5.08
C HIS A 1 9.81 10.99 -5.38
N GLU A 2 10.30 9.76 -5.48
CA GLU A 2 11.71 9.50 -5.80
C GLU A 2 12.04 9.95 -7.23
N PRO A 3 13.27 10.42 -7.49
CA PRO A 3 13.74 10.70 -8.85
C PRO A 3 13.65 9.46 -9.75
N VAL A 4 13.40 9.67 -11.04
CA VAL A 4 13.41 8.60 -12.04
C VAL A 4 14.76 7.87 -12.00
N GLY A 5 14.71 6.53 -12.00
CA GLY A 5 15.90 5.66 -11.99
C GLY A 5 16.46 5.32 -10.60
N THR A 6 15.94 5.91 -9.52
CA THR A 6 16.40 5.60 -8.14
C THR A 6 16.24 4.12 -7.81
N LEU A 7 15.15 3.51 -8.26
CA LEU A 7 14.86 2.10 -8.02
C LEU A 7 15.70 1.14 -8.88
N ASP A 8 16.38 1.61 -9.93
CA ASP A 8 17.14 0.72 -10.83
C ASP A 8 18.32 0.04 -10.13
N LEU A 9 18.82 0.64 -9.04
CA LEU A 9 19.84 0.04 -8.18
C LEU A 9 19.40 -1.31 -7.61
N PHE A 10 18.09 -1.51 -7.38
CA PHE A 10 17.57 -2.80 -6.89
C PHE A 10 17.75 -3.93 -7.91
N ARG A 11 17.82 -3.62 -9.22
CA ARG A 11 18.09 -4.63 -10.26
C ARG A 11 19.52 -5.19 -10.16
N LEU A 12 20.43 -4.46 -9.52
CA LEU A 12 21.85 -4.82 -9.38
C LEU A 12 22.14 -5.64 -8.11
N ILE A 13 21.15 -5.82 -7.23
CA ILE A 13 21.33 -6.60 -6.00
C ILE A 13 21.52 -8.07 -6.36
N GLY A 14 22.69 -8.62 -5.99
CA GLY A 14 22.99 -10.04 -6.09
C GLY A 14 22.17 -10.86 -5.10
N ALA A 15 20.91 -11.15 -5.43
CA ALA A 15 20.01 -11.96 -4.64
C ALA A 15 19.79 -13.34 -5.28
N ARG A 16 19.35 -14.31 -4.46
CA ARG A 16 18.97 -15.67 -4.94
C ARG A 16 17.86 -15.61 -6.00
N TYR A 17 16.97 -14.63 -5.90
CA TYR A 17 15.86 -14.40 -6.82
C TYR A 17 16.02 -13.03 -7.47
N PRO A 18 15.79 -12.90 -8.79
CA PRO A 18 15.95 -11.63 -9.49
C PRO A 18 14.92 -10.61 -9.02
N VAL A 19 15.33 -9.34 -9.02
CA VAL A 19 14.44 -8.21 -8.74
C VAL A 19 14.05 -7.55 -10.06
N TYR A 20 12.74 -7.47 -10.32
CA TYR A 20 12.20 -6.69 -11.43
C TYR A 20 11.73 -5.33 -10.92
N VAL A 21 12.14 -4.26 -11.61
CA VAL A 21 11.70 -2.90 -11.34
C VAL A 21 10.79 -2.48 -12.49
N ALA A 22 9.51 -2.28 -12.19
CA ALA A 22 8.54 -1.73 -13.12
C ALA A 22 8.60 -0.20 -13.06
N ASP A 23 9.27 0.41 -14.02
CA ASP A 23 9.47 1.86 -14.16
C ASP A 23 8.42 2.54 -15.05
N ARG A 24 7.54 1.75 -15.67
CA ARG A 24 6.43 2.22 -16.51
C ARG A 24 5.20 1.34 -16.35
N ILE A 25 4.08 1.84 -16.85
CA ILE A 25 2.85 1.06 -16.99
C ILE A 25 3.08 -0.02 -18.06
N HIS A 26 2.97 -1.30 -17.68
CA HIS A 26 3.08 -2.45 -18.58
C HIS A 26 2.56 -3.74 -17.95
N GLN A 27 2.63 -4.84 -18.71
CA GLN A 27 2.47 -6.19 -18.17
C GLN A 27 3.80 -6.94 -18.17
N VAL A 28 3.99 -7.83 -17.19
CA VAL A 28 5.21 -8.64 -17.05
C VAL A 28 4.84 -10.06 -16.71
N ALA A 29 5.25 -11.01 -17.54
CA ALA A 29 5.12 -12.42 -17.23
C ALA A 29 6.32 -12.89 -16.41
N LEU A 30 6.09 -13.73 -15.41
CA LEU A 30 7.13 -14.51 -14.75
C LEU A 30 7.00 -15.96 -15.20
N ARG A 31 8.08 -16.52 -15.73
CA ARG A 31 8.15 -17.93 -16.13
C ARG A 31 9.48 -18.51 -15.72
N ALA A 32 9.46 -19.55 -14.90
CA ALA A 32 10.66 -20.26 -14.46
C ALA A 32 11.75 -19.31 -13.90
N GLY A 33 11.31 -18.29 -13.13
CA GLY A 33 12.20 -17.29 -12.54
C GLY A 33 12.65 -16.15 -13.48
N VAL A 34 12.19 -16.12 -14.72
CA VAL A 34 12.54 -15.07 -15.70
C VAL A 34 11.37 -14.13 -15.91
N PHE A 35 11.63 -12.82 -15.79
CA PHE A 35 10.67 -11.77 -16.10
C PHE A 35 10.70 -11.43 -17.60
N ILE A 36 9.52 -11.39 -18.22
CA ILE A 36 9.33 -11.13 -19.65
C ILE A 36 8.32 -9.96 -19.75
N PRO A 37 8.78 -8.72 -19.97
CA PRO A 37 7.90 -7.56 -20.09
C PRO A 37 7.24 -7.48 -21.47
N SER A 38 6.03 -6.92 -21.53
CA SER A 38 5.40 -6.49 -22.78
C SER A 38 6.16 -5.30 -23.38
N GLU A 39 6.20 -5.17 -24.71
CA GLU A 39 6.81 -4.02 -25.38
C GLU A 39 6.03 -2.73 -25.05
N GLY A 40 4.70 -2.79 -25.13
CA GLY A 40 3.79 -1.69 -24.80
C GLY A 40 3.23 -1.75 -23.38
N PRO A 41 2.16 -0.99 -23.09
CA PRO A 41 1.41 -1.04 -21.83
C PRO A 41 0.71 -2.38 -21.57
N LEU A 42 0.42 -3.14 -22.63
CA LEU A 42 -0.25 -4.43 -22.58
C LEU A 42 0.49 -5.40 -23.49
N PHE A 43 0.40 -6.70 -23.19
CA PHE A 43 0.76 -7.71 -24.17
C PHE A 43 -0.20 -7.65 -25.37
N THR A 44 0.37 -7.50 -26.56
CA THR A 44 -0.33 -7.68 -27.82
C THR A 44 -0.62 -9.15 -28.07
N ARG A 45 -1.55 -9.44 -28.98
CA ARG A 45 -1.86 -10.83 -29.35
C ARG A 45 -0.63 -11.62 -29.82
N PRO A 46 0.24 -11.10 -30.72
CA PRO A 46 1.46 -11.81 -31.11
C PRO A 46 2.44 -12.04 -29.96
N GLU A 47 2.53 -11.13 -28.98
CA GLU A 47 3.34 -11.34 -27.79
C GLU A 47 2.77 -12.45 -26.90
N LEU A 48 1.45 -12.47 -26.68
CA LEU A 48 0.80 -13.56 -25.95
C LEU A 48 1.03 -14.90 -26.65
N ASP A 49 0.82 -14.98 -27.96
CA ASP A 49 1.02 -16.23 -28.70
C ASP A 49 2.48 -16.73 -28.57
N ARG A 50 3.47 -15.84 -28.64
CA ARG A 50 4.89 -16.16 -28.38
C ARG A 50 5.14 -16.59 -26.94
N LEU A 51 4.56 -15.88 -25.98
CA LEU A 51 4.70 -16.19 -24.55
C LEU A 51 4.20 -17.60 -24.27
N MET A 52 3.01 -17.95 -24.78
CA MET A 52 2.37 -19.25 -24.59
C MET A 52 3.07 -20.38 -25.32
N ALA A 53 3.62 -20.12 -26.52
CA ALA A 53 4.42 -21.10 -27.27
C ALA A 53 5.69 -21.53 -26.51
N GLY A 54 6.24 -20.63 -25.68
CA GLY A 54 7.38 -20.92 -24.80
C GLY A 54 7.00 -21.60 -23.47
N GLY A 55 5.73 -21.96 -23.29
CA GLY A 55 5.18 -22.52 -22.05
C GLY A 55 4.41 -21.49 -21.21
N LEU A 56 3.47 -22.00 -20.41
CA LEU A 56 2.60 -21.19 -19.56
C LEU A 56 3.42 -20.38 -18.54
N PRO A 57 3.21 -19.06 -18.42
CA PRO A 57 3.73 -18.26 -17.32
C PRO A 57 3.19 -18.74 -15.97
N ASP A 58 4.01 -18.61 -14.94
CA ASP A 58 3.60 -18.87 -13.55
C ASP A 58 2.58 -17.81 -13.08
N VAL A 59 2.81 -16.55 -13.48
CA VAL A 59 1.97 -15.39 -13.19
C VAL A 59 2.23 -14.28 -14.21
N VAL A 60 1.22 -13.46 -14.47
CA VAL A 60 1.38 -12.18 -15.18
C VAL A 60 1.02 -11.03 -14.26
N PHE A 61 1.94 -10.06 -14.16
CA PHE A 61 1.77 -8.84 -13.40
C PHE A 61 1.24 -7.73 -14.29
N THR A 62 0.25 -6.97 -13.81
CA THR A 62 -0.15 -5.66 -14.35
C THR A 62 0.48 -4.60 -13.46
N CYS A 63 1.51 -3.92 -13.97
CA CYS A 63 2.33 -3.00 -13.20
C CYS A 63 1.84 -1.56 -13.41
N VAL A 64 1.51 -0.88 -12.32
CA VAL A 64 1.19 0.56 -12.31
C VAL A 64 2.13 1.24 -11.32
N PRO A 65 3.29 1.75 -11.77
CA PRO A 65 4.20 2.47 -10.89
C PRO A 65 3.60 3.79 -10.42
N THR A 66 4.13 4.33 -9.31
CA THR A 66 3.73 5.64 -8.82
C THR A 66 4.01 6.71 -9.87
N VAL A 67 2.99 7.48 -10.22
CA VAL A 67 3.14 8.58 -11.17
C VAL A 67 3.57 9.85 -10.42
N ASN A 68 4.56 10.55 -10.96
CA ASN A 68 5.00 11.81 -10.36
C ASN A 68 3.97 12.92 -10.61
N LYS A 69 3.07 13.13 -9.64
CA LYS A 69 2.02 14.15 -9.69
C LYS A 69 2.55 15.57 -9.86
N ALA A 70 3.75 15.87 -9.36
CA ALA A 70 4.33 17.20 -9.50
C ALA A 70 4.62 17.55 -10.97
N VAL A 71 5.05 16.56 -11.76
CA VAL A 71 5.27 16.74 -13.21
C VAL A 71 3.94 17.02 -13.91
N LEU A 72 2.89 16.25 -13.60
CA LEU A 72 1.57 16.46 -14.20
C LEU A 72 0.91 17.78 -13.76
N ALA A 73 1.02 18.12 -12.48
CA ALA A 73 0.48 19.35 -11.92
C ALA A 73 1.16 20.60 -12.51
N SER A 74 2.46 20.52 -12.84
CA SER A 74 3.18 21.62 -13.49
C SER A 74 2.67 21.94 -14.90
N VAL A 75 2.03 20.98 -15.56
CA VAL A 75 1.51 21.10 -16.93
C VAL A 75 0.01 21.41 -16.95
N ALA A 76 -0.78 20.77 -16.08
CA ALA A 76 -2.24 20.83 -16.12
C ALA A 76 -2.89 21.58 -14.94
N GLY A 77 -2.12 22.00 -13.93
CA GLY A 77 -2.64 22.47 -12.64
C GLY A 77 -3.05 21.30 -11.73
N VAL A 78 -2.98 21.50 -10.41
CA VAL A 78 -3.07 20.42 -9.41
C VAL A 78 -4.38 19.61 -9.50
N ALA A 79 -5.53 20.29 -9.52
CA ALA A 79 -6.83 19.61 -9.53
C ALA A 79 -7.11 18.88 -10.86
N ALA A 80 -6.79 19.49 -12.00
CA ALA A 80 -7.00 18.86 -13.29
C ALA A 80 -6.01 17.71 -13.55
N ALA A 81 -4.78 17.82 -13.04
CA ALA A 81 -3.80 16.73 -13.09
C ALA A 81 -4.26 15.49 -12.34
N ALA A 82 -4.85 15.66 -11.15
CA ALA A 82 -5.40 14.57 -10.36
C ALA A 82 -6.53 13.82 -11.08
N THR A 83 -7.54 14.57 -11.56
CA THR A 83 -8.69 13.98 -12.28
C THR A 83 -8.25 13.29 -13.57
N ALA A 84 -7.43 13.97 -14.39
CA ALA A 84 -6.97 13.42 -15.66
C ALA A 84 -6.11 12.15 -15.49
N LEU A 85 -5.30 12.10 -14.42
CA LEU A 85 -4.54 10.90 -14.07
C LEU A 85 -5.47 9.76 -13.67
N GLY A 86 -6.44 10.01 -12.80
CA GLY A 86 -7.42 9.00 -12.38
C GLY A 86 -8.19 8.41 -13.57
N ASP A 87 -8.61 9.25 -14.51
CA ASP A 87 -9.33 8.81 -15.72
C ASP A 87 -8.45 7.98 -16.66
N HIS A 88 -7.18 8.38 -16.85
CA HIS A 88 -6.23 7.61 -17.66
C HIS A 88 -5.92 6.25 -17.02
N LEU A 89 -5.70 6.21 -15.71
CA LEU A 89 -5.47 4.96 -14.98
C LEU A 89 -6.70 4.06 -15.03
N SER A 90 -7.89 4.60 -14.84
CA SER A 90 -9.15 3.86 -14.96
C SER A 90 -9.30 3.24 -16.35
N THR A 91 -9.05 4.02 -17.41
CA THR A 91 -9.09 3.55 -18.81
C THR A 91 -8.08 2.44 -19.06
N PHE A 92 -6.84 2.61 -18.56
CA PHE A 92 -5.82 1.58 -18.65
C PHE A 92 -6.24 0.30 -17.94
N LEU A 93 -6.72 0.39 -16.70
CA LEU A 93 -7.14 -0.78 -15.92
C LEU A 93 -8.30 -1.51 -16.60
N VAL A 94 -9.29 -0.80 -17.16
CA VAL A 94 -10.34 -1.44 -17.98
C VAL A 94 -9.74 -2.19 -19.18
N ALA A 95 -8.78 -1.60 -19.89
CA ALA A 95 -8.10 -2.26 -21.01
C ALA A 95 -7.30 -3.49 -20.59
N THR A 96 -6.63 -3.46 -19.44
CA THR A 96 -5.93 -4.63 -18.87
C THR A 96 -6.89 -5.78 -18.57
N GLY A 97 -8.14 -5.47 -18.23
CA GLY A 97 -9.17 -6.44 -17.88
C GLY A 97 -9.39 -7.50 -18.95
N ALA A 98 -9.41 -7.10 -20.22
CA ALA A 98 -9.57 -8.02 -21.35
C ALA A 98 -8.39 -9.01 -21.47
N VAL A 99 -7.17 -8.51 -21.31
CA VAL A 99 -5.95 -9.34 -21.38
C VAL A 99 -5.87 -10.30 -20.19
N ASN A 100 -6.17 -9.81 -18.98
CA ASN A 100 -6.13 -10.62 -17.76
C ASN A 100 -7.20 -11.73 -17.77
N GLN A 101 -8.40 -11.45 -18.30
CA GLN A 101 -9.42 -12.48 -18.51
C GLN A 101 -8.96 -13.56 -19.50
N GLN A 102 -8.32 -13.16 -20.61
CA GLN A 102 -7.78 -14.12 -21.57
C GLN A 102 -6.70 -15.01 -20.94
N LEU A 103 -5.78 -14.42 -20.18
CA LEU A 103 -4.72 -15.14 -19.45
C LEU A 103 -5.31 -16.12 -18.43
N ARG A 104 -6.31 -15.68 -17.65
CA ARG A 104 -7.05 -16.56 -16.74
C ARG A 104 -7.70 -17.73 -17.47
N GLY A 105 -8.26 -17.50 -18.65
CA GLY A 105 -8.84 -18.55 -19.51
C GLY A 105 -7.82 -19.62 -19.92
N PHE A 106 -6.53 -19.29 -19.94
CA PHE A 106 -5.44 -20.24 -20.15
C PHE A 106 -4.88 -20.85 -18.85
N GLY A 107 -5.48 -20.58 -17.70
CA GLY A 107 -5.01 -21.04 -16.39
C GLY A 107 -3.81 -20.26 -15.84
N VAL A 108 -3.50 -19.08 -16.39
CA VAL A 108 -2.46 -18.19 -15.87
C VAL A 108 -3.05 -17.28 -14.80
N ARG A 109 -2.42 -17.23 -13.62
CA ARG A 109 -2.83 -16.32 -12.56
C ARG A 109 -2.36 -14.90 -12.85
N THR A 110 -3.14 -13.91 -12.43
CA THR A 110 -2.94 -12.49 -12.75
C THR A 110 -2.86 -11.65 -11.49
N VAL A 111 -1.86 -10.79 -11.40
CA VAL A 111 -1.60 -9.96 -10.21
C VAL A 111 -1.44 -8.49 -10.62
N GLY A 112 -2.23 -7.59 -10.08
CA GLY A 112 -1.96 -6.15 -10.15
C GLY A 112 -0.98 -5.74 -9.06
N VAL A 113 -0.04 -4.86 -9.38
CA VAL A 113 0.87 -4.25 -8.40
C VAL A 113 0.90 -2.74 -8.57
N SER A 114 0.74 -2.00 -7.47
CA SER A 114 0.86 -0.55 -7.48
C SER A 114 1.19 0.03 -6.11
N HIS A 115 1.59 1.29 -6.09
CA HIS A 115 1.80 2.08 -4.90
C HIS A 115 1.07 3.40 -5.06
N GLY A 116 -0.04 3.54 -4.33
CA GLY A 116 -0.94 4.68 -4.44
C GLY A 116 -2.14 4.57 -3.53
N THR A 117 -3.05 5.54 -3.62
CA THR A 117 -4.16 5.72 -2.67
C THR A 117 -5.50 5.37 -3.31
N VAL A 118 -6.25 4.45 -2.69
CA VAL A 118 -7.64 4.13 -3.05
C VAL A 118 -8.59 5.10 -2.36
N ASN A 119 -9.53 5.68 -3.10
CA ASN A 119 -10.55 6.57 -2.54
C ASN A 119 -11.32 5.89 -1.39
N GLY A 120 -11.37 6.56 -0.24
CA GLY A 120 -12.06 6.10 0.96
C GLY A 120 -11.32 5.03 1.75
N CYS A 121 -10.05 4.72 1.43
CA CYS A 121 -9.23 3.87 2.29
C CYS A 121 -9.01 4.54 3.66
N LEU A 122 -8.84 3.73 4.70
CA LEU A 122 -8.58 4.22 6.05
C LEU A 122 -7.08 4.41 6.27
N THR A 123 -6.69 5.52 6.89
CA THR A 123 -5.33 5.70 7.43
C THR A 123 -5.10 4.79 8.62
N GLU A 124 -3.85 4.69 9.05
CA GLU A 124 -3.42 4.04 10.30
C GLU A 124 -4.07 4.63 11.55
N HIS A 125 -4.73 5.79 11.48
CA HIS A 125 -5.50 6.39 12.57
C HIS A 125 -7.02 6.29 12.35
N GLY A 126 -7.48 5.44 11.42
CA GLY A 126 -8.90 5.20 11.17
C GLY A 126 -9.62 6.35 10.45
N VAL A 127 -8.89 7.36 9.98
CA VAL A 127 -9.44 8.48 9.25
C VAL A 127 -9.63 8.07 7.78
N PRO A 128 -10.84 8.20 7.20
CA PRO A 128 -11.04 8.00 5.78
C PRO A 128 -10.24 9.04 4.99
N MET A 129 -9.46 8.58 4.02
CA MET A 129 -8.79 9.48 3.10
C MET A 129 -9.82 10.06 2.13
N ALA A 130 -9.93 11.39 2.14
CA ALA A 130 -10.78 12.20 1.26
C ALA A 130 -9.93 13.30 0.60
N GLY A 131 -10.16 13.58 -0.69
CA GLY A 131 -9.40 14.59 -1.44
C GLY A 131 -9.10 14.18 -2.88
N PHE A 132 -8.40 15.06 -3.61
CA PHE A 132 -8.06 14.85 -5.02
C PHE A 132 -6.80 13.99 -5.22
N ASP A 133 -6.09 13.63 -4.15
CA ASP A 133 -4.85 12.84 -4.24
C ASP A 133 -5.06 11.32 -4.43
N HIS A 134 -6.31 10.86 -4.63
CA HIS A 134 -6.58 9.45 -4.88
C HIS A 134 -6.27 9.07 -6.33
N GLU A 135 -5.42 8.07 -6.50
CA GLU A 135 -5.03 7.56 -7.82
C GLU A 135 -6.00 6.47 -8.30
N PHE A 136 -6.68 5.81 -7.36
CA PHE A 136 -7.52 4.65 -7.65
C PHE A 136 -8.91 4.77 -7.06
N THR A 137 -9.88 4.25 -7.81
CA THR A 137 -11.16 3.81 -7.25
C THR A 137 -11.14 2.29 -7.12
N ILE A 138 -11.84 1.75 -6.12
CA ILE A 138 -11.92 0.29 -5.96
C ILE A 138 -12.55 -0.38 -7.20
N GLY A 139 -13.49 0.30 -7.85
CA GLY A 139 -14.10 -0.15 -9.10
C GLY A 139 -13.09 -0.27 -10.24
N ALA A 140 -12.20 0.72 -10.41
CA ALA A 140 -11.15 0.68 -11.42
C ALA A 140 -10.16 -0.48 -11.19
N LEU A 141 -9.76 -0.72 -9.93
CA LEU A 141 -8.88 -1.84 -9.59
C LEU A 141 -9.51 -3.20 -9.92
N PHE A 142 -10.81 -3.38 -9.62
CA PHE A 142 -11.52 -4.60 -10.03
C PHE A 142 -11.80 -4.68 -11.53
N ALA A 143 -11.89 -3.55 -12.24
CA ALA A 143 -11.96 -3.51 -13.70
C ALA A 143 -10.68 -4.05 -14.38
N ALA A 144 -9.55 -4.06 -13.68
CA ALA A 144 -8.32 -4.72 -14.14
C ALA A 144 -8.45 -6.25 -14.26
N GLN A 145 -9.48 -6.85 -13.67
CA GLN A 145 -9.72 -8.29 -13.70
C GLN A 145 -8.54 -9.15 -13.23
N CYS A 146 -7.62 -8.60 -12.42
CA CYS A 146 -6.59 -9.40 -11.76
C CYS A 146 -7.23 -10.35 -10.73
N ASP A 147 -6.59 -11.48 -10.45
CA ASP A 147 -6.98 -12.37 -9.36
C ASP A 147 -6.65 -11.72 -8.01
N ALA A 148 -5.45 -11.14 -7.89
CA ALA A 148 -5.04 -10.32 -6.76
C ALA A 148 -4.59 -8.93 -7.24
N PHE A 149 -4.84 -7.89 -6.46
CA PHE A 149 -4.24 -6.57 -6.65
C PHE A 149 -3.54 -6.14 -5.35
N MET A 150 -2.22 -6.14 -5.38
CA MET A 150 -1.35 -5.88 -4.24
C MET A 150 -0.95 -4.42 -4.23
N LEU A 151 -1.34 -3.70 -3.18
CA LEU A 151 -1.11 -2.27 -3.06
C LEU A 151 -0.10 -1.96 -1.94
N GLY A 152 0.76 -0.97 -2.17
CA GLY A 152 1.51 -0.26 -1.13
C GLY A 152 1.02 1.18 -0.98
N HIS A 153 1.58 1.92 0.00
CA HIS A 153 1.32 3.33 0.36
C HIS A 153 0.59 3.49 1.69
N ILE A 154 -0.48 2.72 1.91
CA ILE A 154 -1.31 2.86 3.12
C ILE A 154 -0.77 2.00 4.26
N HIS A 155 -0.61 2.61 5.43
CA HIS A 155 -0.01 1.98 6.61
C HIS A 155 -0.97 1.16 7.47
N ARG A 156 -2.25 1.11 7.09
CA ARG A 156 -3.29 0.25 7.66
C ARG A 156 -3.59 -0.94 6.75
N CYS A 157 -3.54 -2.14 7.32
CA CYS A 157 -3.99 -3.36 6.66
C CYS A 157 -5.49 -3.27 6.37
N GLN A 158 -5.87 -3.46 5.11
CA GLN A 158 -7.26 -3.45 4.67
C GLN A 158 -7.40 -4.14 3.31
N GLN A 159 -8.55 -4.78 3.07
CA GLN A 159 -8.81 -5.52 1.84
C GLN A 159 -10.25 -5.37 1.38
N TRP A 160 -10.44 -5.55 0.08
CA TRP A 160 -11.74 -5.60 -0.58
C TRP A 160 -11.80 -6.85 -1.45
N GLU A 161 -12.97 -7.48 -1.50
CA GLU A 161 -13.18 -8.72 -2.23
C GLU A 161 -14.34 -8.60 -3.21
N ARG A 162 -14.18 -9.21 -4.38
CA ARG A 162 -15.25 -9.30 -5.37
C ARG A 162 -15.07 -10.54 -6.24
N GLU A 163 -16.04 -11.45 -6.18
CA GLU A 163 -16.10 -12.62 -7.07
C GLU A 163 -14.79 -13.44 -7.07
N GLY A 164 -14.25 -13.75 -5.88
CA GLY A 164 -12.99 -14.49 -5.71
C GLY A 164 -11.71 -13.66 -5.92
N ARG A 165 -11.82 -12.40 -6.33
CA ARG A 165 -10.67 -11.50 -6.53
C ARG A 165 -10.48 -10.61 -5.31
N VAL A 166 -9.23 -10.27 -4.99
CA VAL A 166 -8.89 -9.51 -3.79
C VAL A 166 -7.99 -8.33 -4.13
N VAL A 167 -8.33 -7.15 -3.60
CA VAL A 167 -7.48 -5.95 -3.60
C VAL A 167 -7.08 -5.70 -2.15
N ALA A 168 -5.79 -5.54 -1.83
CA ALA A 168 -5.40 -5.32 -0.44
C ALA A 168 -4.15 -4.47 -0.26
N TYR A 169 -4.16 -3.70 0.83
CA TYR A 169 -2.98 -3.11 1.45
C TYR A 169 -2.53 -4.00 2.61
N PRO A 170 -1.24 -4.34 2.71
CA PRO A 170 -0.72 -5.04 3.88
C PRO A 170 -0.61 -4.13 5.11
N GLY A 171 -0.65 -2.82 4.92
CA GLY A 171 -0.25 -1.88 5.97
C GLY A 171 1.27 -1.78 6.08
N SER A 172 1.73 -1.31 7.23
CA SER A 172 3.13 -1.20 7.59
C SER A 172 3.59 -2.40 8.43
N ILE A 173 4.88 -2.73 8.33
CA ILE A 173 5.53 -3.78 9.14
C ILE A 173 5.91 -3.33 10.55
N GLY A 174 5.79 -2.03 10.83
CA GLY A 174 6.13 -1.39 12.10
C GLY A 174 5.28 -0.15 12.30
N ARG A 175 5.33 0.43 13.50
CA ARG A 175 4.63 1.67 13.82
C ARG A 175 5.54 2.86 13.55
N PHE A 176 5.08 3.83 12.77
CA PHE A 176 5.85 5.02 12.41
C PHE A 176 5.34 6.27 13.14
N HIS A 177 4.08 6.26 13.55
CA HIS A 177 3.40 7.28 14.32
C HIS A 177 2.93 6.72 15.67
N TYR A 178 2.73 7.60 16.65
CA TYR A 178 2.09 7.23 17.91
C TYR A 178 0.57 7.31 17.77
N GLY A 179 -0.13 6.33 18.34
CA GLY A 179 -1.59 6.24 18.27
C GLY A 179 -2.10 5.58 16.99
N GLU A 180 -1.25 4.82 16.29
CA GLU A 180 -1.71 4.01 15.16
C GLU A 180 -2.62 2.88 15.67
N GLU A 181 -3.76 2.68 15.00
CA GLU A 181 -4.76 1.68 15.33
C GLU A 181 -4.42 0.30 14.74
N GLY A 182 -4.80 -0.75 15.47
CA GLY A 182 -4.73 -2.13 15.00
C GLY A 182 -3.31 -2.72 14.94
N GLU A 183 -3.24 -3.95 14.45
CA GLU A 183 -2.00 -4.71 14.32
C GLU A 183 -1.19 -4.33 13.08
N LYS A 184 0.12 -4.52 13.15
CA LYS A 184 1.03 -4.40 12.01
C LYS A 184 1.25 -5.75 11.38
N SER A 185 1.21 -5.83 10.05
CA SER A 185 1.23 -7.09 9.35
C SER A 185 1.94 -7.01 8.00
N TYR A 186 2.22 -8.19 7.46
CA TYR A 186 2.34 -8.39 6.02
C TYR A 186 1.22 -9.34 5.57
N LEU A 187 0.97 -9.41 4.26
CA LEU A 187 -0.03 -10.33 3.71
C LEU A 187 0.65 -11.57 3.13
N GLN A 188 0.23 -12.75 3.58
CA GLN A 188 0.50 -14.01 2.91
C GLN A 188 -0.59 -14.23 1.84
N TRP A 189 -0.16 -14.36 0.58
CA TRP A 189 -1.07 -14.51 -0.55
C TRP A 189 -1.09 -15.95 -1.08
N SER A 190 -2.30 -16.46 -1.30
CA SER A 190 -2.55 -17.63 -2.14
C SER A 190 -3.32 -17.17 -3.38
N VAL A 191 -2.70 -17.29 -4.56
CA VAL A 191 -3.29 -16.80 -5.82
C VAL A 191 -3.38 -17.94 -6.82
N ALA A 192 -4.60 -18.19 -7.28
CA ALA A 192 -4.96 -19.11 -8.34
C ALA A 192 -5.77 -18.36 -9.42
N PRO A 193 -5.85 -18.89 -10.65
CA PRO A 193 -6.71 -18.30 -11.68
C PRO A 193 -8.17 -18.22 -11.21
N GLY A 194 -8.70 -17.02 -11.10
CA GLY A 194 -10.07 -16.73 -10.66
C GLY A 194 -10.29 -16.70 -9.15
N ASN A 195 -9.26 -16.96 -8.34
CA ASN A 195 -9.39 -16.96 -6.88
C ASN A 195 -8.11 -16.52 -6.16
N ALA A 196 -8.21 -15.54 -5.28
CA ALA A 196 -7.13 -15.11 -4.41
C ALA A 196 -7.59 -15.06 -2.95
N VAL A 197 -6.65 -15.31 -2.04
CA VAL A 197 -6.81 -15.12 -0.60
C VAL A 197 -5.60 -14.36 -0.08
N ALA A 198 -5.85 -13.30 0.68
CA ALA A 198 -4.85 -12.56 1.43
C ALA A 198 -5.07 -12.80 2.92
N THR A 199 -4.07 -13.31 3.62
CA THR A 199 -4.13 -13.55 5.07
C THR A 199 -3.11 -12.65 5.77
N PRO A 200 -3.54 -11.80 6.73
CA PRO A 200 -2.61 -10.99 7.49
C PRO A 200 -1.79 -11.86 8.44
N VAL A 201 -0.48 -11.63 8.45
CA VAL A 201 0.44 -12.20 9.42
C VAL A 201 0.97 -11.06 10.28
N VAL A 202 0.61 -11.09 11.56
CA VAL A 202 0.97 -10.04 12.52
C VAL A 202 2.48 -10.05 12.77
N THR A 203 3.08 -8.86 12.72
CA THR A 203 4.48 -8.60 13.03
C THR A 203 4.65 -8.31 14.51
N PRO A 204 5.85 -8.54 15.09
CA PRO A 204 6.14 -8.22 16.49
C PRO A 204 6.36 -6.72 16.73
N ALA A 205 5.61 -5.85 16.04
CA ALA A 205 5.74 -4.42 16.18
C ALA A 205 5.17 -3.95 17.52
N ARG A 206 6.02 -3.31 18.33
CA ARG A 206 5.62 -2.72 19.62
C ARG A 206 4.49 -1.73 19.46
N GLU A 207 3.61 -1.67 20.46
CA GLU A 207 2.52 -0.70 20.50
C GLU A 207 3.06 0.72 20.71
N THR A 208 2.47 1.70 20.02
CA THR A 208 2.76 3.12 20.22
C THR A 208 1.47 3.83 20.63
N VAL A 209 1.42 4.29 21.88
CA VAL A 209 0.23 4.91 22.48
C VAL A 209 0.39 6.42 22.50
N CYS A 210 -0.62 7.15 22.04
CA CYS A 210 -0.69 8.61 22.14
C CYS A 210 -1.81 8.99 23.10
N ILE A 211 -1.51 9.76 24.14
CA ILE A 211 -2.50 10.31 25.06
C ILE A 211 -2.42 11.84 24.94
N ASP A 212 -3.52 12.45 24.53
CA ASP A 212 -3.62 13.89 24.30
C ASP A 212 -4.56 14.52 25.34
N PHE A 213 -4.06 15.54 26.04
CA PHE A 213 -4.80 16.33 27.03
C PHE A 213 -5.07 17.75 26.51
N ASN A 214 -6.30 18.24 26.68
CA ASN A 214 -6.63 19.66 26.49
C ASN A 214 -6.71 20.35 27.86
N GLY A 215 -5.54 20.62 28.44
CA GLY A 215 -5.34 21.03 29.84
C GLY A 215 -4.13 20.32 30.45
N PRO A 216 -3.88 20.50 31.76
CA PRO A 216 -2.86 19.73 32.48
C PRO A 216 -3.10 18.22 32.33
N PRO A 217 -2.03 17.39 32.22
CA PRO A 217 -2.17 15.94 32.20
C PRO A 217 -2.85 15.40 33.47
N ASP A 218 -3.76 14.44 33.29
CA ASP A 218 -4.38 13.70 34.40
C ASP A 218 -3.41 12.61 34.88
N MET A 219 -2.87 12.79 36.08
CA MET A 219 -1.88 11.87 36.66
C MET A 219 -2.47 10.51 37.01
N ASP A 220 -3.76 10.42 37.33
CA ASP A 220 -4.41 9.13 37.62
C ASP A 220 -4.60 8.34 36.32
N GLN A 221 -5.00 9.03 35.24
CA GLN A 221 -5.06 8.41 33.90
C GLN A 221 -3.67 7.94 33.44
N LEU A 222 -2.63 8.75 33.66
CA LEU A 222 -1.26 8.38 33.29
C LEU A 222 -0.74 7.20 34.12
N ALA A 223 -1.04 7.14 35.42
CA ALA A 223 -0.66 6.02 36.27
C ALA A 223 -1.33 4.71 35.82
N LEU A 224 -2.60 4.75 35.43
CA LEU A 224 -3.30 3.60 34.84
C LEU A 224 -2.67 3.16 33.52
N ALA A 225 -2.29 4.10 32.66
CA ALA A 225 -1.61 3.80 31.39
C ALA A 225 -0.22 3.17 31.64
N ALA A 226 0.55 3.74 32.56
CA ALA A 226 1.87 3.27 32.94
C ALA A 226 1.87 1.83 33.49
N ALA A 227 0.80 1.42 34.19
CA ALA A 227 0.64 0.05 34.67
C ALA A 227 0.57 -1.01 33.54
N THR A 228 0.38 -0.58 32.29
CA THR A 228 0.34 -1.44 31.10
C THR A 228 1.47 -1.14 30.12
N ALA A 229 2.54 -0.48 30.59
CA ALA A 229 3.55 0.07 29.69
C ALA A 229 4.54 -0.94 29.12
N ASP A 230 4.56 -2.17 29.65
CA ASP A 230 5.44 -3.25 29.20
C ASP A 230 5.40 -3.42 27.67
N ASP A 231 6.58 -3.31 27.05
CA ASP A 231 6.80 -3.44 25.60
C ASP A 231 6.05 -2.43 24.71
N LYS A 232 5.67 -1.27 25.26
CA LYS A 232 5.03 -0.16 24.52
C LYS A 232 5.85 1.12 24.56
N PHE A 233 5.60 1.99 23.59
CA PHE A 233 6.08 3.37 23.61
C PHE A 233 4.92 4.33 23.85
N PHE A 234 5.08 5.30 24.75
CA PHE A 234 4.07 6.32 25.03
C PHE A 234 4.53 7.69 24.55
N ARG A 235 3.59 8.43 23.96
CA ARG A 235 3.71 9.86 23.71
C ARG A 235 2.59 10.58 24.43
N ILE A 236 2.96 11.36 25.42
CA ILE A 236 2.02 12.19 26.20
C ILE A 236 2.08 13.59 25.64
N ARG A 237 0.92 14.12 25.23
CA ARG A 237 0.78 15.46 24.67
C ARG A 237 -0.23 16.23 25.51
N TRP A 238 0.03 17.50 25.70
CA TRP A 238 -0.91 18.41 26.35
C TRP A 238 -0.85 19.77 25.68
N THR A 239 -1.99 20.46 25.70
CA THR A 239 -2.09 21.87 25.33
C THR A 239 -2.60 22.63 26.54
N ILE A 240 -1.87 23.66 26.96
CA ILE A 240 -2.22 24.49 28.11
C ILE A 240 -1.73 25.91 27.88
N ASP A 241 -2.42 26.90 28.45
CA ASP A 241 -1.96 28.28 28.47
C ASP A 241 -0.66 28.41 29.26
N GLU A 242 0.25 29.29 28.81
CA GLU A 242 1.58 29.46 29.43
C GLU A 242 1.50 29.85 30.91
N GLU A 243 0.47 30.60 31.31
CA GLU A 243 0.22 31.00 32.71
C GLU A 243 -0.04 29.82 33.65
N HIS A 244 -0.36 28.65 33.11
CA HIS A 244 -0.65 27.42 33.85
C HIS A 244 0.46 26.37 33.72
N ARG A 245 1.61 26.69 33.12
CA ARG A 245 2.73 25.75 32.90
C ARG A 245 3.19 25.02 34.17
N GLN A 246 3.03 25.65 35.33
CA GLN A 246 3.37 25.10 36.65
C GLN A 246 2.49 23.93 37.08
N LEU A 247 1.35 23.72 36.41
CA LEU A 247 0.47 22.57 36.65
C LEU A 247 1.00 21.27 36.02
N VAL A 248 2.09 21.35 35.25
CA VAL A 248 2.69 20.18 34.58
C VAL A 248 4.01 19.84 35.22
N ASP A 249 4.05 18.70 35.91
CA ASP A 249 5.28 18.11 36.44
C ASP A 249 5.79 17.03 35.47
N ARG A 250 6.78 17.40 34.65
CA ARG A 250 7.36 16.48 33.65
C ARG A 250 8.15 15.35 34.30
N ASP A 251 8.79 15.61 35.43
CA ASP A 251 9.61 14.60 36.11
C ASP A 251 8.71 13.55 36.76
N ALA A 252 7.59 13.97 37.36
CA ALA A 252 6.56 13.06 37.86
C ALA A 252 5.94 12.20 36.75
N ILE A 253 5.66 12.81 35.58
CA ILE A 253 5.18 12.06 34.41
C ILE A 253 6.23 11.04 33.96
N CYS A 254 7.49 11.43 33.78
CA CYS A 254 8.56 10.52 33.37
C CYS A 254 8.77 9.39 34.38
N ALA A 255 8.67 9.67 35.69
CA ALA A 255 8.82 8.67 36.75
C ALA A 255 7.77 7.55 36.66
N LEU A 256 6.55 7.84 36.18
CA LEU A 256 5.52 6.81 35.98
C LEU A 256 5.94 5.77 34.93
N PHE A 257 6.68 6.17 33.90
CA PHE A 257 7.05 5.33 32.74
C PHE A 257 8.53 4.90 32.74
N GLY A 258 9.29 5.22 33.79
CA GLY A 258 10.73 4.95 33.89
C GLY A 258 11.10 3.61 34.54
N ALA A 259 10.11 2.79 34.90
CA ALA A 259 10.29 1.46 35.49
C ALA A 259 10.57 0.38 34.44
#